data_AF-C0QIH5-F1
#
_entry.id   AF-C0QIH5-F1
#
_cell.length_a   1.000
_cell.length_b   1.000
_cell.length_c   1.000
_cell.angle_alpha   90.00
_cell.angle_beta   90.00
_cell.angle_gamma   90.00
#
_symmetry.space_group_name_H-M   'P 1'
#
loop_
_entity.id
_entity.type
_entity.pdbx_description
1 polymer ?
#
loop_
_entity_poly.entity_id
_entity_poly.type
_entity_poly.pdbx_seq_one_letter_code
_entity_poly.pdbx_strand_id
1 'polypeptide(L)'
;MVMLVILRLMPVFDKRNGSFLAGACLAVWAFVFFLDRAGYHSLNLAAYSNILGILGTLNLIVAASILGRALATGLMRPAEFVPVCLVAAATDLASVLAGPTQKIAGILESYYTGPMTTPPPIVDYFLIKTPVWGAPYLMPLFGVSDLVFLVLLSTGAEKFKINDRFLNIPVAGLGLFFGVFMAHSTMLFVPGMPLMVLFFLPVVLFQSPGARKLHRSDIAYSILFPAIIFMGVRLFQF
;
A
#
# COMPACT_ATOMS: atom_id res chain seq x y z
N MET A 1 2.23 13.30 -8.53
CA MET A 1 1.51 13.66 -9.78
C MET A 1 1.34 12.46 -10.71
N VAL A 2 2.38 11.67 -11.00
CA VAL A 2 2.33 10.48 -11.89
C VAL A 2 1.27 9.45 -11.49
N MET A 3 1.14 9.12 -10.21
CA MET A 3 0.18 8.11 -9.73
C MET A 3 -1.30 8.52 -9.93
N LEU A 4 -1.61 9.80 -9.78
CA LEU A 4 -2.96 10.35 -10.07
C LEU A 4 -3.28 10.36 -11.56
N VAL A 5 -2.26 10.62 -12.39
CA VAL A 5 -2.38 10.52 -13.85
C VAL A 5 -2.61 9.07 -14.26
N ILE A 6 -1.89 8.12 -13.67
CA ILE A 6 -2.10 6.68 -13.89
C ILE A 6 -3.53 6.29 -13.50
N LEU A 7 -4.02 6.71 -12.33
CA LEU A 7 -5.40 6.43 -11.92
C LEU A 7 -6.43 7.02 -12.90
N ARG A 8 -6.21 8.22 -13.45
CA ARG A 8 -7.12 8.81 -14.45
C ARG A 8 -7.05 8.13 -15.82
N LEU A 9 -5.89 7.62 -16.20
CA LEU A 9 -5.68 6.93 -17.48
C LEU A 9 -6.10 5.45 -17.45
N MET A 10 -6.40 4.91 -16.27
CA MET A 10 -6.84 3.53 -16.16
C MET A 10 -8.23 3.33 -16.74
N PRO A 11 -8.41 2.29 -17.58
CA PRO A 11 -9.72 1.97 -18.14
C PRO A 11 -10.74 1.74 -17.03
N VAL A 12 -12.00 2.07 -17.32
CA VAL A 12 -13.12 1.77 -16.43
C VAL A 12 -13.06 0.28 -16.09
N PHE A 13 -13.05 -0.02 -14.79
CA PHE A 13 -12.99 -1.40 -14.34
C PHE A 13 -14.31 -2.10 -14.70
N ASP A 14 -14.28 -2.91 -15.75
CA ASP A 14 -15.27 -3.96 -16.01
C ASP A 14 -14.72 -5.28 -15.43
N LYS A 15 -15.56 -6.07 -14.77
CA LYS A 15 -15.19 -7.33 -14.10
C LYS A 15 -14.39 -8.26 -15.02
N ARG A 16 -14.76 -8.33 -16.31
CA ARG A 16 -14.07 -9.16 -17.30
C ARG A 16 -12.67 -8.64 -17.64
N ASN A 17 -12.54 -7.34 -17.87
CA ASN A 17 -11.26 -6.70 -18.19
C ASN A 17 -10.34 -6.65 -16.95
N GLY A 18 -10.92 -6.46 -15.77
CA GLY A 18 -10.22 -6.43 -14.49
C GLY A 18 -9.52 -7.74 -14.17
N SER A 19 -10.20 -8.88 -14.35
CA SER A 19 -9.58 -10.20 -14.13
C SER A 19 -8.43 -10.48 -15.11
N PHE A 20 -8.60 -10.10 -16.38
CA PHE A 20 -7.54 -10.24 -17.38
C PHE A 20 -6.32 -9.38 -17.04
N LEU A 21 -6.53 -8.10 -16.69
CA LEU A 21 -5.45 -7.20 -16.30
C LEU A 21 -4.74 -7.65 -15.02
N ALA A 22 -5.48 -8.16 -14.03
CA ALA A 22 -4.89 -8.73 -12.83
C ALA A 22 -4.00 -9.95 -13.15
N GLY A 23 -4.47 -10.85 -14.03
CA GLY A 23 -3.68 -11.98 -14.52
C GLY A 23 -2.42 -11.54 -15.27
N ALA A 24 -2.52 -10.52 -16.11
CA ALA A 24 -1.38 -9.94 -16.82
C ALA A 24 -0.35 -9.34 -15.84
N CYS A 25 -0.80 -8.61 -14.81
CA CYS A 25 0.07 -8.07 -13.78
C CYS A 25 0.80 -9.17 -13.00
N LEU A 26 0.14 -10.28 -12.68
CA LEU A 26 0.78 -11.43 -12.03
C LEU A 26 1.83 -12.08 -12.94
N ALA A 27 1.55 -12.22 -14.23
CA ALA A 27 2.50 -12.75 -15.20
C ALA A 27 3.74 -11.86 -15.34
N VAL A 28 3.56 -10.54 -15.45
CA VAL A 28 4.67 -9.57 -15.48
C VAL A 28 5.46 -9.60 -14.18
N TRP A 29 4.79 -9.68 -13.03
CA TRP A 29 5.46 -9.78 -11.73
C TRP A 29 6.34 -11.04 -11.65
N ALA A 30 5.79 -12.20 -12.02
CA ALA A 30 6.53 -13.46 -12.04
C ALA A 30 7.71 -13.39 -13.01
N PHE A 31 7.51 -12.81 -14.20
CA PHE A 31 8.56 -12.62 -15.18
C PHE A 31 9.71 -11.74 -14.65
N VAL A 32 9.41 -10.59 -14.04
CA VAL A 32 10.42 -9.72 -13.41
C VAL A 32 11.17 -10.46 -12.31
N PHE A 33 10.45 -11.21 -11.46
CA PHE A 33 11.06 -12.00 -10.39
C PHE A 33 12.04 -13.05 -10.93
N PHE A 34 11.63 -13.83 -11.93
CA PHE A 34 12.50 -14.85 -12.52
C PHE A 34 13.67 -14.26 -13.31
N LEU A 35 13.46 -13.14 -14.02
CA LEU A 35 14.53 -12.44 -14.72
C LEU A 35 15.58 -11.85 -13.79
N ASP A 36 15.15 -11.30 -12.65
CA ASP A 36 16.09 -10.77 -11.66
C ASP A 36 16.88 -11.91 -11.01
N ARG A 37 16.21 -13.03 -10.70
CA ARG A 37 16.86 -14.23 -10.17
C ARG A 37 17.86 -14.88 -11.13
N ALA A 38 17.54 -14.91 -12.43
CA ALA A 38 18.41 -15.46 -13.46
C ALA A 38 19.56 -14.51 -13.84
N GLY A 39 19.26 -13.20 -13.92
CA GLY A 39 20.21 -12.15 -14.31
C GLY A 39 21.30 -11.89 -13.26
N TYR A 40 20.98 -12.12 -11.98
CA TYR A 40 21.94 -12.03 -10.88
C TYR A 40 23.23 -12.84 -11.11
N HIS A 41 23.16 -13.93 -11.87
CA HIS A 41 24.29 -14.82 -12.09
C HIS A 41 25.21 -14.44 -13.26
N SER A 42 24.87 -13.49 -14.15
CA SER A 42 25.55 -13.43 -15.46
C SER A 42 26.10 -12.10 -16.00
N LEU A 43 25.66 -10.90 -15.60
CA LEU A 43 26.11 -9.66 -16.29
C LEU A 43 26.13 -8.39 -15.41
N ASN A 44 27.08 -7.48 -15.73
CA ASN A 44 27.33 -6.15 -15.12
C ASN A 44 26.05 -5.46 -14.55
N LEU A 45 25.97 -5.40 -13.21
CA LEU A 45 24.73 -5.55 -12.44
C LEU A 45 23.89 -4.28 -12.17
N ALA A 46 24.42 -3.07 -12.36
CA ALA A 46 23.75 -1.86 -11.84
C ALA A 46 22.61 -1.32 -12.74
N ALA A 47 22.81 -1.28 -14.06
CA ALA A 47 21.78 -0.75 -14.97
C ALA A 47 20.60 -1.72 -15.15
N TYR A 48 20.88 -3.02 -15.20
CA TYR A 48 19.88 -4.08 -15.35
C TYR A 48 18.93 -4.17 -14.15
N SER A 49 19.48 -4.13 -12.93
CA SER A 49 18.69 -4.15 -11.68
C SER A 49 17.78 -2.92 -11.54
N ASN A 50 18.24 -1.74 -11.95
CA ASN A 50 17.42 -0.52 -11.92
C ASN A 50 16.24 -0.60 -12.90
N ILE A 51 16.44 -1.08 -14.12
CA ILE A 51 15.36 -1.21 -15.12
C ILE A 51 14.31 -2.23 -14.64
N LEU A 52 14.74 -3.40 -14.14
CA LEU A 52 13.83 -4.39 -13.60
C LEU A 52 13.08 -3.87 -12.37
N GLY A 53 13.75 -3.13 -11.49
CA GLY A 53 13.12 -2.47 -10.35
C GLY A 53 12.05 -1.45 -10.75
N ILE A 54 12.30 -0.65 -11.79
CA ILE A 54 11.32 0.30 -12.34
C ILE A 54 10.13 -0.45 -12.93
N LEU A 55 10.36 -1.46 -13.78
CA LEU A 55 9.29 -2.27 -14.38
C LEU A 55 8.45 -2.98 -13.33
N GLY A 56 9.08 -3.59 -12.33
CA GLY A 56 8.40 -4.21 -11.19
C GLY A 56 7.55 -3.21 -10.43
N THR A 57 8.09 -2.03 -10.11
CA THR A 57 7.36 -0.98 -9.40
C THR A 57 6.16 -0.48 -10.20
N LEU A 58 6.33 -0.20 -11.50
CA LEU A 58 5.23 0.21 -12.37
C LEU A 58 4.13 -0.85 -12.44
N ASN A 59 4.50 -2.13 -12.57
CA ASN A 59 3.54 -3.22 -12.57
C ASN A 59 2.78 -3.34 -11.24
N LEU A 60 3.47 -3.19 -10.10
CA LEU A 60 2.83 -3.18 -8.78
C LEU A 60 1.88 -1.99 -8.62
N ILE A 61 2.22 -0.81 -9.14
CA ILE A 61 1.32 0.36 -9.12
C ILE A 61 0.03 0.08 -9.90
N VAL A 62 0.15 -0.55 -11.08
CA VAL A 62 -1.00 -0.95 -11.89
C VAL A 62 -1.82 -2.01 -11.15
N ALA A 63 -1.19 -3.06 -10.63
CA ALA A 63 -1.87 -4.13 -9.90
C ALA A 63 -2.62 -3.58 -8.67
N ALA A 64 -1.95 -2.74 -7.87
CA ALA A 64 -2.54 -2.11 -6.70
C ALA A 64 -3.74 -1.24 -7.06
N SER A 65 -3.66 -0.52 -8.18
CA SER A 65 -4.74 0.34 -8.63
C SER A 65 -5.96 -0.45 -9.11
N ILE A 66 -5.76 -1.58 -9.80
CA ILE A 66 -6.83 -2.49 -10.20
C ILE A 66 -7.51 -3.09 -8.96
N LEU A 67 -6.73 -3.59 -8.02
CA LEU A 67 -7.24 -4.19 -6.78
C LEU A 67 -7.97 -3.18 -5.91
N GLY A 68 -7.40 -2.01 -5.67
CA GLY A 68 -8.03 -0.95 -4.87
C GLY A 68 -9.37 -0.51 -5.47
N ARG A 69 -9.45 -0.37 -6.80
CA ARG A 69 -10.70 -0.08 -7.50
C ARG A 69 -11.72 -1.20 -7.37
N ALA A 70 -11.30 -2.45 -7.53
CA ALA A 70 -12.17 -3.60 -7.36
C ALA A 70 -12.74 -3.66 -5.94
N LEU A 71 -11.93 -3.42 -4.91
CA LEU A 71 -12.38 -3.35 -3.52
C LEU A 71 -13.37 -2.20 -3.29
N ALA A 72 -13.15 -1.04 -3.92
CA ALA A 72 -14.07 0.12 -3.79
C ALA A 72 -15.46 -0.16 -4.37
N THR A 73 -15.61 -1.15 -5.26
CA THR A 73 -16.94 -1.58 -5.74
C THR A 73 -17.80 -2.14 -4.61
N GLY A 74 -17.18 -2.80 -3.62
CA GLY A 74 -17.85 -3.39 -2.46
C GLY A 74 -18.35 -2.37 -1.42
N LEU A 75 -17.86 -1.13 -1.45
CA LEU A 75 -18.35 -0.07 -0.55
C LEU A 75 -19.75 0.37 -0.97
N MET A 76 -20.77 0.09 -0.17
CA MET A 76 -22.16 0.42 -0.50
C MET A 76 -22.57 1.80 0.02
N ARG A 77 -21.91 2.28 1.08
CA ARG A 77 -22.23 3.56 1.72
C ARG A 77 -20.98 4.23 2.32
N PRO A 78 -20.99 5.57 2.46
CA PRO A 78 -19.85 6.29 3.05
C PRO A 78 -19.51 5.87 4.48
N ALA A 79 -20.51 5.40 5.24
CA ALA A 79 -20.32 4.96 6.63
C ALA A 79 -19.36 3.76 6.75
N GLU A 80 -19.24 2.94 5.70
CA GLU A 80 -18.36 1.77 5.69
C GLU A 80 -16.87 2.12 5.67
N PHE A 81 -16.51 3.39 5.38
CA PHE A 81 -15.13 3.83 5.55
C PHE A 81 -14.65 3.70 7.00
N VAL A 82 -15.50 3.91 8.00
CA VAL A 82 -15.10 3.83 9.41
C VAL A 82 -14.59 2.43 9.76
N PRO A 83 -15.38 1.34 9.62
CA PRO A 83 -14.89 0.00 9.93
C PRO A 83 -13.71 -0.41 9.04
N VAL A 84 -13.75 -0.10 7.74
CA VAL A 84 -12.65 -0.46 6.82
C VAL A 84 -11.33 0.21 7.23
N CYS A 85 -11.36 1.51 7.53
CA CYS A 85 -10.19 2.26 7.97
C CYS A 85 -9.67 1.77 9.32
N LEU A 86 -10.55 1.53 10.29
CA LEU A 86 -10.12 1.09 11.62
C LEU A 86 -9.53 -0.31 11.60
N VAL A 87 -10.12 -1.23 10.83
CA VAL A 87 -9.59 -2.58 10.65
C VAL A 87 -8.25 -2.56 9.93
N ALA A 88 -8.12 -1.79 8.85
CA ALA A 88 -6.87 -1.68 8.11
C ALA A 88 -5.75 -1.09 8.99
N ALA A 89 -6.01 0.03 9.67
CA ALA A 89 -5.05 0.64 10.58
C ALA A 89 -4.67 -0.28 11.75
N ALA A 90 -5.63 -0.99 12.34
CA ALA A 90 -5.35 -1.97 13.39
C ALA A 90 -4.51 -3.14 12.89
N THR A 91 -4.80 -3.65 11.69
CA THR A 91 -4.02 -4.73 11.06
C THR A 91 -2.59 -4.32 10.84
N ASP A 92 -2.37 -3.12 10.28
CA ASP A 92 -1.04 -2.58 10.02
C ASP A 92 -0.27 -2.34 11.33
N LEU A 93 -0.91 -1.72 12.34
CA LEU A 93 -0.29 -1.53 13.66
C LEU A 93 0.08 -2.85 14.33
N ALA A 94 -0.84 -3.82 14.34
CA ALA A 94 -0.58 -5.12 14.94
C ALA A 94 0.57 -5.85 14.22
N SER A 95 0.62 -5.73 12.88
CA SER A 95 1.68 -6.33 12.07
C SER A 95 3.05 -5.70 12.33
N VAL A 96 3.11 -4.38 12.56
CA VAL A 96 4.34 -3.66 12.89
C VAL A 96 4.82 -3.93 14.32
N LEU A 97 3.90 -3.96 15.28
CA LEU A 97 4.25 -4.07 16.70
C LEU A 97 4.67 -5.48 17.13
N ALA A 98 4.06 -6.51 16.56
CA ALA A 98 4.28 -7.88 17.01
C ALA A 98 4.11 -8.92 15.88
N GLY A 99 4.05 -8.47 14.63
CA GLY A 99 3.77 -9.33 13.50
C GLY A 99 4.94 -9.50 12.53
N PRO A 100 4.67 -10.13 11.38
CA PRO A 100 5.67 -10.45 10.36
C PRO A 100 6.41 -9.22 9.82
N THR A 101 5.79 -8.04 9.83
CA THR A 101 6.38 -6.81 9.28
C THR A 101 7.68 -6.45 9.99
N GLN A 102 7.82 -6.69 11.30
CA GLN A 102 9.08 -6.42 12.01
C GLN A 102 10.23 -7.30 11.51
N LYS A 103 9.96 -8.60 11.27
CA LYS A 103 10.96 -9.54 10.73
C LYS A 103 11.33 -9.16 9.29
N ILE A 104 10.34 -8.80 8.49
CA ILE A 104 10.53 -8.33 7.11
C ILE A 104 11.38 -7.05 7.09
N ALA A 105 11.10 -6.09 7.97
CA ALA A 105 11.86 -4.86 8.10
C ALA A 105 13.33 -5.15 8.43
N GLY A 106 13.62 -6.05 9.38
CA GLY A 106 14.99 -6.43 9.70
C GLY A 106 15.74 -7.11 8.55
N ILE A 107 15.06 -7.98 7.78
CA ILE A 107 15.64 -8.62 6.58
C ILE A 107 15.99 -7.55 5.54
N LEU A 108 15.07 -6.61 5.27
CA LEU A 108 15.30 -5.54 4.31
C LEU A 108 16.40 -4.58 4.77
N GLU A 109 16.37 -4.17 6.04
CA GLU A 109 17.39 -3.31 6.62
C GLU A 109 18.78 -3.94 6.48
N SER A 110 18.93 -5.22 6.84
CA SER A 110 20.20 -5.94 6.68
C SER A 110 20.67 -6.03 5.23
N TYR A 111 19.74 -6.17 4.29
CA TYR A 111 20.04 -6.23 2.86
C TYR A 111 20.49 -4.86 2.31
N TYR A 112 19.76 -3.79 2.65
CA TYR A 112 19.99 -2.44 2.11
C TYR A 112 21.13 -1.68 2.81
N THR A 113 21.43 -2.00 4.06
CA THR A 113 22.60 -1.44 4.78
C THR A 113 23.87 -2.27 4.56
N GLY A 114 23.72 -3.53 4.14
CA GLY A 114 24.83 -4.44 3.83
C GLY A 114 25.42 -4.24 2.43
N PRO A 115 26.33 -5.13 2.01
CA PRO A 115 27.04 -5.03 0.73
C PRO A 115 26.20 -5.45 -0.49
N MET A 116 24.93 -5.83 -0.32
CA MET A 116 24.01 -6.27 -1.40
C MET A 116 24.58 -7.38 -2.30
N THR A 117 25.40 -8.27 -1.72
CA THR A 117 26.08 -9.38 -2.42
C THR A 117 25.24 -10.63 -2.58
N THR A 118 23.94 -10.55 -2.28
CA THR A 118 22.97 -11.61 -2.56
C THR A 118 21.80 -11.02 -3.35
N PRO A 119 20.95 -11.83 -4.00
CA PRO A 119 19.74 -11.33 -4.63
C PRO A 119 18.79 -10.69 -3.60
N PRO A 120 17.96 -9.71 -4.01
CA PRO A 120 16.96 -9.14 -3.12
C PRO A 120 16.05 -10.22 -2.50
N PRO A 121 15.66 -10.06 -1.23
CA PRO A 121 14.75 -11.00 -0.59
C PRO A 121 13.38 -10.94 -1.26
N ILE A 122 12.63 -12.05 -1.27
CA ILE A 122 11.34 -12.15 -1.99
C ILE A 122 10.35 -11.04 -1.58
N VAL A 123 10.38 -10.64 -0.31
CA VAL A 123 9.55 -9.56 0.24
C VAL A 123 9.77 -8.22 -0.44
N ASP A 124 10.96 -7.98 -1.00
CA ASP A 124 11.32 -6.74 -1.70
C ASP A 124 10.53 -6.55 -3.01
N TYR A 125 10.05 -7.64 -3.62
CA TYR A 125 9.20 -7.58 -4.83
C TYR A 125 7.73 -7.29 -4.54
N PHE A 126 7.36 -7.09 -3.26
CA PHE A 126 6.05 -6.61 -2.84
C PHE A 126 6.07 -5.16 -2.37
N LEU A 127 7.20 -4.48 -2.52
CA LEU A 127 7.42 -3.10 -2.09
C LEU A 127 7.52 -2.17 -3.28
N ILE A 128 6.94 -0.99 -3.13
CA ILE A 128 7.06 0.12 -4.07
C ILE A 128 8.41 0.78 -3.81
N LYS A 129 9.29 0.73 -4.82
CA LYS A 129 10.62 1.33 -4.75
C LYS A 129 10.60 2.75 -5.29
N THR A 130 11.25 3.67 -4.58
CA THR A 130 11.28 5.08 -4.94
C THR A 130 12.69 5.64 -4.81
N PRO A 131 13.04 6.66 -5.62
CA PRO A 131 14.30 7.38 -5.42
C PRO A 131 14.24 8.13 -4.09
N VAL A 132 15.21 7.87 -3.22
CA VAL A 132 15.40 8.59 -1.96
C VAL A 132 16.61 9.51 -2.11
N TRP A 133 16.49 10.75 -1.65
CA TRP A 133 17.60 11.70 -1.72
C TRP A 133 18.81 11.13 -1.00
N GLY A 134 19.97 11.11 -1.66
CA GLY A 134 21.23 10.65 -1.09
C GLY A 134 21.44 9.13 -1.15
N ALA A 135 20.44 8.37 -1.62
CA ALA A 135 20.61 6.94 -1.90
C ALA A 135 21.09 6.70 -3.35
N PRO A 136 22.11 5.84 -3.57
CA PRO A 136 22.59 5.53 -4.92
C PRO A 136 21.70 4.52 -5.67
N TYR A 137 20.69 3.96 -5.01
CA TYR A 137 19.75 2.98 -5.53
C TYR A 137 18.32 3.29 -5.08
N LEU A 138 17.33 2.71 -5.76
CA LEU A 138 15.93 2.82 -5.35
C LEU A 138 15.70 2.08 -4.02
N MET A 139 15.10 2.76 -3.06
CA MET A 139 14.77 2.17 -1.76
C MET A 139 13.29 1.80 -1.68
N PRO A 140 12.95 0.66 -1.07
CA PRO A 140 11.57 0.29 -0.82
C PRO A 140 11.00 1.21 0.25
N LEU A 141 9.87 1.85 -0.05
CA LEU A 141 9.29 2.86 0.83
C LEU A 141 7.92 2.48 1.38
N PHE A 142 7.11 1.80 0.55
CA PHE A 142 5.76 1.41 0.92
C PHE A 142 5.44 0.00 0.45
N GLY A 143 4.51 -0.67 1.14
CA GLY A 143 3.97 -1.92 0.67
C GLY A 143 3.02 -1.71 -0.51
N VAL A 144 2.90 -2.72 -1.38
CA VAL A 144 1.83 -2.76 -2.38
C VAL A 144 0.45 -2.67 -1.71
N SER A 145 0.30 -3.18 -0.49
CA SER A 145 -0.92 -3.08 0.33
C SER A 145 -1.30 -1.64 0.67
N ASP A 146 -0.31 -0.78 0.98
CA ASP A 146 -0.56 0.63 1.28
C ASP A 146 -1.11 1.34 0.04
N LEU A 147 -0.56 1.01 -1.12
CA LEU A 147 -1.02 1.57 -2.38
C LEU A 147 -2.42 1.05 -2.77
N VAL A 148 -2.71 -0.24 -2.57
CA VAL A 148 -4.07 -0.80 -2.74
C VAL A 148 -5.06 -0.02 -1.88
N PHE A 149 -4.70 0.19 -0.61
CA PHE A 149 -5.55 0.88 0.35
C PHE A 149 -5.76 2.35 -0.03
N LEU A 150 -4.70 3.06 -0.43
CA LEU A 150 -4.79 4.42 -0.94
C LEU A 150 -5.75 4.55 -2.12
N VAL A 151 -5.67 3.61 -3.08
CA VAL A 151 -6.55 3.62 -4.26
C VAL A 151 -7.98 3.27 -3.88
N LEU A 152 -8.19 2.34 -2.94
CA LEU A 152 -9.50 2.04 -2.36
C LEU A 152 -10.14 3.31 -1.76
N LEU A 153 -9.41 4.04 -0.93
CA LEU A 153 -9.91 5.26 -0.28
C LEU A 153 -10.25 6.34 -1.30
N SER A 154 -9.35 6.61 -2.26
CA SER A 154 -9.58 7.67 -3.26
C SER A 154 -10.70 7.32 -4.23
N THR A 155 -10.77 6.08 -4.71
CA THR A 155 -11.86 5.61 -5.59
C THR A 155 -13.19 5.59 -4.84
N GLY A 156 -13.20 5.19 -3.57
CA GLY A 156 -14.39 5.24 -2.74
C GLY A 156 -14.87 6.68 -2.51
N ALA A 157 -13.95 7.61 -2.25
CA ALA A 157 -14.29 9.02 -2.07
C ALA A 157 -14.93 9.59 -3.35
N GLU A 158 -14.36 9.28 -4.51
CA GLU A 158 -14.94 9.63 -5.81
C GLU A 158 -16.33 9.01 -5.99
N LYS A 159 -16.50 7.71 -5.70
CA LYS A 159 -17.79 7.00 -5.77
C LYS A 159 -18.89 7.69 -4.95
N PHE A 160 -18.54 8.19 -3.77
CA PHE A 160 -19.47 8.88 -2.87
C PHE A 160 -19.47 10.40 -3.02
N LYS A 161 -18.79 10.95 -4.03
CA LYS A 161 -18.67 12.39 -4.32
C LYS A 161 -18.14 13.21 -3.14
N ILE A 162 -17.18 12.65 -2.39
CA ILE A 162 -16.48 13.30 -1.28
C ILE A 162 -15.20 13.95 -1.84
N ASN A 163 -14.94 15.21 -1.49
CA ASN A 163 -13.73 15.89 -1.93
C ASN A 163 -12.55 15.51 -1.03
N ASP A 164 -11.86 14.43 -1.40
CA ASP A 164 -10.67 13.93 -0.70
C ASP A 164 -9.36 14.60 -1.17
N ARG A 165 -9.39 15.77 -1.81
CA ARG A 165 -8.20 16.38 -2.41
C ARG A 165 -7.75 17.63 -1.67
N PHE A 166 -6.45 17.71 -1.43
CA PHE A 166 -5.76 18.91 -0.98
C PHE A 166 -4.61 19.20 -1.95
N LEU A 167 -4.62 20.39 -2.57
CA LEU A 167 -3.66 20.75 -3.63
C LEU A 167 -3.55 19.70 -4.76
N ASN A 168 -4.69 19.13 -5.18
CA ASN A 168 -4.80 18.02 -6.15
C ASN A 168 -4.19 16.67 -5.73
N ILE A 169 -3.78 16.51 -4.47
CA ILE A 169 -3.27 15.26 -3.90
C ILE A 169 -4.38 14.64 -3.02
N PRO A 170 -4.67 13.33 -3.13
CA PRO A 170 -5.56 12.65 -2.19
C PRO A 170 -5.06 12.84 -0.77
N VAL A 171 -5.95 13.19 0.15
CA VAL A 171 -5.63 13.43 1.57
C VAL A 171 -4.99 12.19 2.21
N ALA A 172 -5.45 10.99 1.86
CA ALA A 172 -4.79 9.74 2.26
C ALA A 172 -3.33 9.68 1.77
N GLY A 173 -3.06 10.15 0.54
CA GLY A 173 -1.72 10.24 -0.01
C GLY A 173 -0.83 11.22 0.76
N LEU A 174 -1.38 12.32 1.28
CA LEU A 174 -0.65 13.21 2.19
C LEU A 174 -0.25 12.50 3.48
N GLY A 175 -1.10 11.63 4.02
CA GLY A 175 -0.77 10.78 5.17
C GLY A 175 0.45 9.89 4.91
N LEU A 176 0.54 9.28 3.73
CA LEU A 176 1.73 8.51 3.32
C LEU A 176 2.97 9.39 3.17
N PHE A 177 2.86 10.55 2.50
CA PHE A 177 3.99 11.48 2.38
C PHE A 177 4.49 11.94 3.75
N PHE A 178 3.57 12.21 4.67
CA PHE A 178 3.91 12.56 6.05
C PHE A 178 4.60 11.38 6.76
N GLY A 179 4.15 10.14 6.54
CA GLY A 179 4.80 8.94 7.06
C GLY A 179 6.23 8.77 6.59
N VAL A 180 6.50 9.02 5.30
CA VAL A 180 7.86 9.00 4.74
C VAL A 180 8.74 10.05 5.39
N PHE A 181 8.22 11.28 5.49
CA PHE A 181 8.93 12.36 6.15
C PHE A 181 9.27 11.98 7.60
N MET A 182 8.32 11.39 8.33
CA MET A 182 8.53 10.95 9.70
C MET A 182 9.54 9.81 9.80
N ALA A 183 9.42 8.79 8.96
CA ALA A 183 10.37 7.68 8.91
C ALA A 183 11.79 8.19 8.62
N HIS A 184 11.94 9.13 7.68
CA HIS A 184 13.23 9.73 7.36
C HIS A 184 13.80 10.57 8.52
N SER A 185 12.97 11.34 9.20
CA SER A 185 13.41 12.20 10.32
C SER A 185 13.74 11.44 11.61
N THR A 186 13.11 10.28 11.83
CA THR A 186 13.23 9.51 13.07
C THR A 186 14.06 8.24 12.92
N MET A 187 14.33 7.81 11.69
CA MET A 187 14.93 6.52 11.35
C MET A 187 14.14 5.33 11.91
N LEU A 188 12.85 5.53 12.22
CA LEU A 188 11.96 4.49 12.72
C LEU A 188 11.04 3.99 11.61
N PHE A 189 10.66 2.72 11.69
CA PHE A 189 9.62 2.16 10.84
C PHE A 189 8.26 2.76 11.24
N VAL A 190 7.60 3.45 10.31
CA VAL A 190 6.32 4.12 10.55
C VAL A 190 5.21 3.35 9.82
N PRO A 191 4.14 2.91 10.52
CA PRO A 191 3.03 2.21 9.90
C PRO A 191 2.25 3.15 8.96
N GLY A 192 2.14 2.75 7.69
CA GLY A 192 1.57 3.60 6.64
C GLY A 192 0.06 3.76 6.72
N MET A 193 -0.67 2.68 7.01
CA MET A 193 -2.14 2.71 7.01
C MET A 193 -2.73 3.58 8.12
N PRO A 194 -2.24 3.56 9.38
CA PRO A 194 -2.71 4.45 10.43
C PRO A 194 -2.58 5.92 10.05
N LEU A 195 -1.49 6.31 9.40
CA LEU A 195 -1.31 7.69 8.95
C LEU A 195 -2.26 8.06 7.82
N MET A 196 -2.47 7.17 6.84
CA MET A 196 -3.49 7.38 5.81
C MET A 196 -4.88 7.59 6.45
N VAL A 197 -5.25 6.75 7.41
CA VAL A 197 -6.54 6.81 8.10
C VAL A 197 -6.67 8.08 8.93
N LEU A 198 -5.62 8.48 9.65
CA LEU A 198 -5.60 9.69 10.47
C LEU A 198 -5.84 10.96 9.64
N PHE A 199 -5.35 11.00 8.40
CA PHE A 199 -5.59 12.13 7.51
C PHE A 199 -6.95 12.03 6.80
N PHE A 200 -7.28 10.86 6.26
CA PHE A 200 -8.45 10.67 5.40
C PHE A 200 -9.77 10.66 6.16
N LEU A 201 -9.85 9.90 7.27
CA LEU A 201 -11.11 9.63 7.95
C LEU A 201 -11.74 10.91 8.56
N PRO A 202 -10.98 11.83 9.20
CA PRO A 202 -11.55 13.09 9.68
C PRO A 202 -12.16 13.94 8.56
N VAL A 203 -11.49 14.00 7.40
CA VAL A 203 -11.99 14.74 6.22
C VAL A 203 -13.31 14.15 5.74
N VAL A 204 -13.39 12.82 5.62
CA VAL A 204 -14.62 12.11 5.23
C VAL A 204 -15.75 12.33 6.23
N LEU A 205 -15.47 12.20 7.53
CA LEU A 205 -16.47 12.37 8.60
C LEU A 205 -17.01 13.81 8.65
N PHE A 206 -16.14 14.79 8.39
CA PHE A 206 -16.52 16.20 8.34
C PHE A 206 -17.36 16.53 7.10
N GLN A 207 -16.89 16.14 5.91
CA GLN A 207 -17.53 16.49 4.64
C GLN A 207 -18.79 15.68 4.32
N SER A 208 -18.89 14.44 4.81
CA SER A 208 -20.00 13.55 4.49
C SER A 208 -20.85 13.23 5.72
N PRO A 209 -22.04 13.83 5.88
CA PRO A 209 -22.99 13.42 6.91
C PRO A 209 -23.37 11.93 6.81
N GLY A 210 -23.36 11.37 5.60
CA GLY A 210 -23.60 9.95 5.36
C GLY A 210 -22.55 9.05 6.02
N ALA A 211 -21.31 9.51 6.15
CA ALA A 211 -20.24 8.74 6.81
C ALA A 211 -20.45 8.62 8.33
N ARG A 212 -21.22 9.56 8.93
CA ARG A 212 -21.54 9.57 10.36
C ARG A 212 -22.77 8.70 10.70
N LYS A 213 -23.52 8.25 9.70
CA LYS A 213 -24.71 7.39 9.87
C LYS A 213 -24.31 5.92 10.02
N LEU A 214 -23.54 5.61 11.05
CA LEU A 214 -23.09 4.26 11.36
C LEU A 214 -24.25 3.39 11.85
N HIS A 215 -24.39 2.20 11.28
CA HIS A 215 -25.27 1.18 11.84
C HIS A 215 -24.59 0.52 13.04
N ARG A 216 -25.39 -0.14 13.89
CA ARG A 216 -24.86 -0.94 15.02
C ARG A 216 -23.86 -1.99 14.57
N SER A 217 -24.06 -2.59 13.39
CA SER A 217 -23.12 -3.53 12.77
C SER A 217 -21.77 -2.88 12.48
N ASP A 218 -21.74 -1.64 11.99
CA ASP A 218 -20.51 -0.96 11.61
C ASP A 218 -19.65 -0.66 12.84
N ILE A 219 -20.32 -0.22 13.92
CA ILE A 219 -19.69 0.02 15.22
C ILE A 219 -19.15 -1.30 15.78
N ALA A 220 -19.97 -2.37 15.73
CA ALA A 220 -19.55 -3.69 16.20
C ALA A 220 -18.33 -4.19 15.43
N TYR A 221 -18.31 -4.11 14.09
CA TYR A 221 -17.18 -4.52 13.26
C TYR A 221 -15.93 -3.66 13.49
N SER A 222 -16.11 -2.35 13.69
CA SER A 222 -15.02 -1.42 14.01
C SER A 222 -14.30 -1.74 15.32
N ILE A 223 -14.94 -2.47 16.23
CA ILE A 223 -14.36 -2.86 17.53
C ILE A 223 -13.93 -4.32 17.51
N LEU A 224 -14.81 -5.21 17.04
CA LEU A 224 -14.63 -6.66 17.09
C LEU A 224 -13.44 -7.11 16.23
N PHE A 225 -13.34 -6.63 14.98
CA PHE A 225 -12.25 -7.07 14.10
C PHE A 225 -10.88 -6.61 14.59
N PRO A 226 -10.67 -5.33 14.97
CA PRO A 226 -9.40 -4.94 15.59
C PRO A 226 -9.08 -5.76 16.84
N ALA A 227 -10.05 -6.00 17.72
CA ALA A 227 -9.84 -6.81 18.91
C ALA A 227 -9.40 -8.25 18.57
N ILE A 228 -10.04 -8.88 17.58
CA ILE A 228 -9.65 -10.21 17.10
C ILE A 228 -8.25 -10.19 16.51
N ILE A 229 -7.89 -9.18 15.73
CA ILE A 229 -6.55 -9.03 15.14
C ILE A 229 -5.49 -8.94 16.24
N PHE A 230 -5.67 -8.04 17.21
CA PHE A 230 -4.74 -7.89 18.32
C PHE A 230 -4.64 -9.16 19.18
N MET A 231 -5.78 -9.83 19.42
CA MET A 231 -5.78 -11.12 20.12
C MET A 231 -5.05 -12.21 19.34
N GLY A 232 -5.27 -12.29 18.02
CA GLY A 232 -4.59 -13.23 17.13
C GLY A 232 -3.08 -13.02 17.15
N VAL A 233 -2.62 -11.77 16.98
CA VAL A 233 -1.19 -11.45 17.02
C VAL A 233 -0.57 -11.78 18.40
N ARG A 234 -1.31 -11.56 19.50
CA ARG A 234 -0.88 -11.97 20.85
C ARG A 234 -0.78 -13.49 21.02
N LEU A 235 -1.69 -14.26 20.43
CA LEU A 235 -1.71 -15.72 20.54
C LEU A 235 -0.64 -16.39 19.69
N PHE A 236 -0.38 -15.83 18.51
CA PHE A 236 0.60 -16.35 17.55
C PHE A 236 1.92 -15.59 17.60
N GLN A 237 2.37 -15.11 18.78
CA GLN A 237 3.68 -14.47 18.91
C GLN A 237 4.76 -15.38 18.30
N PHE A 238 5.26 -14.96 17.13
CA PHE A 238 6.24 -15.67 16.31
C PHE A 238 7.66 -15.22 16.62
#